data_AF-A0A2N5ZT44-F1
#
_entry.id   AF-A0A2N5ZT44-F1
#
_cell.length_a   1.000
_cell.length_b   1.000
_cell.length_c   1.000
_cell.angle_alpha   90.00
_cell.angle_beta   90.00
_cell.angle_gamma   90.00
#
_symmetry.space_group_name_H-M   'P 1'
#
loop_
_entity.id
_entity.type
_entity.pdbx_description
1 polymer ?
#
loop_
_entity_poly.entity_id
_entity_poly.type
_entity_poly.pdbx_seq_one_letter_code
_entity_poly.pdbx_strand_id
1 'polypeptide(L)'
;MSPDGKIYRIEETVNVPAGGEVKARVYSDDPSIDMEIGPTKFTIPGLWAGLQDKIYAESEDRIEYSQKVNKFVTQSDIDNAIRDLKQQLVQKAKVEINKKYEEYSQVIYSIDDNSVFSEVEAEREDYIDEFDATITANVVAVAFDGQSAANLAEKKFTSTLDPQKELIEFNRNNIIYTLDSFDYREGTASINATFEGKVSLDSESDVIKKEEILGLNKGALNAYLMGKENISGYDIEFFPSFIKRVPDIPDKIIIKTKR
;
A
#
# COMPACT_ATOMS: atom_id res chain seq x y z
N MET A 1 46.93 31.90 11.68
CA MET A 1 46.22 32.67 10.65
C MET A 1 46.83 32.34 9.30
N SER A 2 46.01 31.99 8.31
CA SER A 2 46.47 31.67 6.95
C SER A 2 46.77 32.94 6.14
N PRO A 3 47.41 32.83 4.96
CA PRO A 3 47.61 33.96 4.05
C PRO A 3 46.28 34.60 3.60
N ASP A 4 45.22 33.81 3.49
CA ASP A 4 43.87 34.24 3.09
C ASP A 4 43.08 34.87 4.27
N GLY A 5 43.72 35.08 5.43
CA GLY A 5 43.09 35.67 6.61
C GLY A 5 42.22 34.72 7.43
N LYS A 6 42.22 33.41 7.14
CA LYS A 6 41.45 32.41 7.89
C LYS A 6 42.12 32.11 9.23
N ILE A 7 41.32 32.03 10.30
CA ILE A 7 41.81 31.85 11.67
C ILE A 7 41.48 30.42 12.14
N TYR A 8 42.52 29.71 12.58
CA TYR A 8 42.43 28.40 13.19
C TYR A 8 43.07 28.46 14.57
N ARG A 9 42.48 27.74 15.51
CA ARG A 9 42.93 27.64 16.90
C ARG A 9 43.42 26.23 17.16
N ILE A 10 44.42 26.09 18.01
CA ILE A 10 44.85 24.79 18.54
C ILE A 10 43.84 24.32 19.60
N GLU A 11 43.50 23.03 19.58
CA GLU A 11 42.57 22.42 20.57
C GLU A 11 43.17 22.43 21.97
N GLU A 12 44.48 22.19 22.06
CA GLU A 12 45.21 22.05 23.32
C GLU A 12 46.49 22.89 23.28
N THR A 13 46.97 23.33 24.45
CA THR A 13 48.24 24.04 24.57
C THR A 13 49.39 23.11 24.20
N VAL A 14 50.22 23.53 23.25
CA VAL A 14 51.37 22.77 22.78
C VAL A 14 52.68 23.42 23.21
N ASN A 15 53.59 22.64 23.80
CA ASN A 15 54.95 23.06 24.13
C ASN A 15 55.92 22.57 23.05
N VAL A 16 56.47 23.50 22.27
CA VAL A 16 57.41 23.18 21.19
C VAL A 16 58.85 23.40 21.70
N PRO A 17 59.73 22.37 21.69
CA PRO A 17 61.12 22.55 22.07
C PRO A 17 61.86 23.43 21.05
N ALA A 18 62.92 24.10 21.48
CA ALA A 18 63.71 24.96 20.60
C ALA A 18 64.26 24.17 19.40
N GLY A 19 63.95 24.62 18.19
CA GLY A 19 64.37 23.97 16.93
C GLY A 19 63.62 22.67 16.61
N GLY A 20 62.57 22.34 17.35
CA GLY A 20 61.72 21.19 17.07
C GLY A 20 60.38 21.56 16.45
N GLU A 21 59.60 20.53 16.17
CA GLU A 21 58.24 20.61 15.65
C GLU A 21 57.32 19.72 16.49
N VAL A 22 56.04 20.08 16.59
CA VAL A 22 55.02 19.26 17.25
C VAL A 22 53.75 19.31 16.42
N LYS A 23 53.13 18.14 16.21
CA LYS A 23 51.81 18.06 15.57
C LYS A 23 50.73 18.50 16.55
N ALA A 24 49.91 19.46 16.12
CA ALA A 24 48.81 20.00 16.91
C ALA A 24 47.49 19.80 16.15
N ARG A 25 46.41 19.49 16.88
CA ARG A 25 45.06 19.50 16.31
C ARG A 25 44.53 20.92 16.30
N VAL A 26 43.85 21.28 15.23
CA VAL A 26 43.31 22.62 15.02
C VAL A 26 41.84 22.57 14.64
N TYR A 27 41.09 23.58 15.03
CA TYR A 27 39.72 23.83 14.61
C TYR A 27 39.61 25.27 14.07
N SER A 28 38.69 25.51 13.14
CA SER A 28 38.43 26.87 12.66
C SER A 28 37.64 27.66 13.70
N ASP A 29 37.89 28.98 13.77
CA ASP A 29 37.14 29.86 14.67
C ASP A 29 35.63 29.89 14.34
N ASP A 30 35.30 29.68 13.06
CA ASP A 30 33.95 29.50 12.54
C ASP A 30 33.89 28.22 11.69
N PRO A 31 33.19 27.15 12.09
CA PRO A 31 33.13 25.89 11.34
C PRO A 31 32.20 26.04 10.12
N SER A 32 32.77 26.48 9.00
CA SER A 32 32.08 26.61 7.71
C SER A 32 32.91 26.06 6.55
N ILE A 33 32.24 25.74 5.43
CA ILE A 33 32.91 25.30 4.19
C ILE A 33 33.91 26.33 3.65
N ASP A 34 33.68 27.61 3.95
CA ASP A 34 34.59 28.69 3.59
C ASP A 34 35.92 28.63 4.36
N MET A 35 36.00 27.83 5.44
CA MET A 35 37.24 27.56 6.17
C MET A 35 38.03 26.37 5.63
N GLU A 36 37.64 25.79 4.50
CA GLU A 36 38.51 24.83 3.83
C GLU A 36 39.77 25.49 3.29
N ILE A 37 40.92 24.88 3.49
CA ILE A 37 42.18 25.38 2.93
C ILE A 37 43.12 24.24 2.60
N GLY A 38 43.82 24.34 1.47
CA GLY A 38 44.88 23.41 1.10
C GLY A 38 46.11 23.51 2.03
N PRO A 39 47.13 22.69 1.78
CA PRO A 39 48.41 22.76 2.48
C PRO A 39 48.97 24.19 2.46
N THR A 40 49.24 24.76 3.62
CA THR A 40 49.69 26.16 3.72
C THR A 40 50.45 26.44 5.02
N LYS A 41 51.11 27.60 5.04
CA LYS A 41 51.85 28.11 6.19
C LYS A 41 51.00 29.14 6.94
N PHE A 42 50.91 28.97 8.25
CA PHE A 42 50.15 29.81 9.16
C PHE A 42 51.09 30.67 10.02
N THR A 43 50.71 31.94 10.19
CA THR A 43 51.34 32.85 11.14
C THR A 43 50.64 32.75 12.50
N ILE A 44 51.36 33.02 13.59
CA ILE A 44 50.82 33.06 14.95
C ILE A 44 50.49 34.51 15.31
N PRO A 45 49.21 34.92 15.33
CA PRO A 45 48.83 36.27 15.71
C PRO A 45 49.31 36.57 17.14
N GLY A 46 49.84 37.78 17.36
CA GLY A 46 50.38 38.19 18.65
C GLY A 46 51.84 37.78 18.89
N LEU A 47 52.45 36.94 18.04
CA LEU A 47 53.89 36.72 18.05
C LEU A 47 54.60 37.90 17.37
N TRP A 48 55.75 38.33 17.90
CA TRP A 48 56.53 39.42 17.31
C TRP A 48 56.95 39.11 15.87
N ALA A 49 56.85 40.09 14.98
CA ALA A 49 57.00 39.89 13.53
C ALA A 49 58.35 39.26 13.12
N GLY A 50 59.46 39.62 13.78
CA GLY A 50 60.78 39.04 13.50
C GLY A 50 61.01 37.63 14.07
N LEU A 51 59.97 37.02 14.64
CA LEU A 51 59.94 35.60 15.01
C LEU A 51 58.94 34.79 14.20
N GLN A 52 58.01 35.41 13.47
CA GLN A 52 56.99 34.69 12.68
C GLN A 52 57.57 33.99 11.43
N ASP A 53 58.74 34.41 10.96
CA ASP A 53 59.52 33.73 9.93
C ASP A 53 60.15 32.43 10.45
N LYS A 54 60.46 32.37 11.75
CA LYS A 54 61.13 31.25 12.43
C LYS A 54 60.20 30.32 13.20
N ILE A 55 59.08 30.85 13.69
CA ILE A 55 58.09 30.13 14.50
C ILE A 55 56.75 30.30 13.81
N TYR A 56 56.27 29.22 13.23
CA TYR A 56 55.06 29.18 12.43
C TYR A 56 54.40 27.81 12.57
N ALA A 57 53.14 27.73 12.13
CA ALA A 57 52.47 26.46 11.91
C ALA A 57 52.39 26.19 10.41
N GLU A 58 52.34 24.93 10.03
CA GLU A 58 52.21 24.50 8.64
C GLU A 58 51.24 23.31 8.59
N SER A 59 50.39 23.27 7.57
CA SER A 59 49.61 22.09 7.26
C SER A 59 50.18 21.42 6.01
N GLU A 60 50.52 20.13 6.14
CA GLU A 60 50.93 19.29 5.01
C GLU A 60 49.70 18.80 4.22
N ASP A 61 48.56 18.64 4.90
CA ASP A 61 47.30 18.17 4.35
C ASP A 61 46.27 19.31 4.20
N ARG A 62 45.24 19.07 3.38
CA ARG A 62 44.08 19.96 3.27
C ARG A 62 43.27 19.91 4.56
N ILE A 63 42.93 21.08 5.09
CA ILE A 63 41.95 21.21 6.18
C ILE A 63 40.57 21.29 5.51
N GLU A 64 39.73 20.28 5.76
CA GLU A 64 38.40 20.15 5.19
C GLU A 64 37.32 20.45 6.23
N TYR A 65 36.21 21.04 5.78
CA TYR A 65 35.03 21.20 6.61
C TYR A 65 34.32 19.86 6.70
N SER A 66 34.14 19.33 7.91
CA SER A 66 33.34 18.14 8.14
C SER A 66 32.16 18.47 9.04
N GLN A 67 30.95 18.16 8.57
CA GLN A 67 29.75 18.17 9.40
C GLN A 67 29.56 16.76 9.95
N LYS A 68 29.57 16.62 11.27
CA LYS A 68 29.15 15.37 11.91
C LYS A 68 27.61 15.35 11.91
N VAL A 69 27.03 14.77 10.85
CA VAL A 69 25.59 14.48 10.82
C VAL A 69 25.36 13.29 11.74
N ASN A 70 24.84 13.56 12.94
CA ASN A 70 24.44 12.51 13.86
C ASN A 70 23.12 11.90 13.35
N LYS A 71 23.20 10.79 12.63
CA LYS A 71 22.01 9.97 12.37
C LYS A 71 21.58 9.31 13.67
N PHE A 72 20.27 9.18 13.85
CA PHE A 72 19.71 8.49 14.99
C PHE A 72 18.48 7.70 14.56
N VAL A 73 18.17 6.64 15.29
CA VAL A 73 17.04 5.77 15.01
C VAL A 73 15.75 6.47 15.42
N THR A 74 14.83 6.63 14.46
CA THR A 74 13.47 7.12 14.74
C THR A 74 12.51 5.95 14.94
N GLN A 75 11.36 6.22 15.56
CA GLN A 75 10.28 5.23 15.66
C GLN A 75 9.83 4.77 14.26
N SER A 76 9.80 5.68 13.29
CA SER A 76 9.41 5.34 11.93
C SER A 76 10.38 4.35 11.29
N ASP A 77 11.67 4.42 11.61
CA ASP A 77 12.66 3.49 11.06
C ASP A 77 12.43 2.08 11.60
N ILE A 78 12.15 1.95 12.90
CA ILE A 78 11.80 0.68 13.54
C ILE A 78 10.50 0.11 12.96
N ASP A 79 9.46 0.93 12.85
CA ASP A 79 8.15 0.49 12.34
C ASP A 79 8.23 0.06 10.86
N ASN A 80 8.99 0.80 10.05
CA ASN A 80 9.24 0.46 8.66
C ASN A 80 10.04 -0.84 8.54
N ALA A 81 11.10 -1.01 9.35
CA ALA A 81 11.89 -2.24 9.37
C ALA A 81 11.02 -3.46 9.71
N ILE A 82 10.17 -3.38 10.74
CA ILE A 82 9.26 -4.46 11.12
C ILE A 82 8.25 -4.76 9.99
N ARG A 83 7.67 -3.73 9.36
CA ARG A 83 6.74 -3.91 8.24
C ARG A 83 7.41 -4.59 7.06
N ASP A 84 8.62 -4.18 6.71
CA ASP A 84 9.36 -4.72 5.57
C ASP A 84 9.78 -6.17 5.87
N LEU A 85 10.19 -6.47 7.09
CA LEU A 85 10.47 -7.85 7.55
C LEU A 85 9.21 -8.74 7.49
N LYS A 86 8.03 -8.24 7.87
CA LYS A 86 6.75 -8.97 7.72
C LYS A 86 6.48 -9.29 6.24
N GLN A 87 6.70 -8.34 5.33
CA GLN A 87 6.51 -8.58 3.90
C GLN A 87 7.50 -9.63 3.37
N GLN A 88 8.77 -9.53 3.76
CA GLN A 88 9.80 -10.52 3.39
C GLN A 88 9.47 -11.92 3.92
N LEU A 89 8.97 -12.02 5.15
CA LEU A 89 8.55 -13.30 5.75
C LEU A 89 7.44 -13.96 4.90
N VAL A 90 6.43 -13.19 4.48
CA VAL A 90 5.36 -13.69 3.60
C VAL A 90 5.91 -14.11 2.24
N GLN A 91 6.84 -13.35 1.65
CA GLN A 91 7.44 -13.73 0.36
C GLN A 91 8.28 -15.01 0.46
N LYS A 92 9.04 -15.17 1.54
CA LYS A 92 9.81 -16.39 1.80
C LYS A 92 8.87 -17.59 1.97
N ALA A 93 7.80 -17.43 2.77
CA ALA A 93 6.79 -18.46 2.95
C ALA A 93 6.12 -18.82 1.62
N LYS A 94 5.80 -17.86 0.76
CA LYS A 94 5.27 -18.12 -0.59
C LYS A 94 6.20 -19.02 -1.41
N VAL A 95 7.50 -18.71 -1.44
CA VAL A 95 8.49 -19.50 -2.20
C VAL A 95 8.60 -20.94 -1.68
N GLU A 96 8.59 -21.12 -0.36
CA GLU A 96 8.69 -22.44 0.27
C GLU A 96 7.40 -23.27 0.14
N ILE A 97 6.25 -22.61 0.28
CA ILE A 97 4.93 -23.25 0.31
C ILE A 97 4.37 -23.50 -1.08
N ASN A 98 4.63 -22.63 -2.07
CA ASN A 98 4.09 -22.77 -3.42
C ASN A 98 4.36 -24.18 -3.98
N LYS A 99 5.57 -24.71 -3.79
CA LYS A 99 5.96 -26.06 -4.26
C LYS A 99 5.11 -27.20 -3.70
N LYS A 100 4.56 -27.02 -2.51
CA LYS A 100 3.78 -28.05 -1.81
C LYS A 100 2.30 -28.03 -2.21
N TYR A 101 1.80 -26.88 -2.65
CA TYR A 101 0.38 -26.67 -2.94
C TYR A 101 0.15 -26.27 -4.40
N GLU A 102 1.06 -26.62 -5.32
CA GLU A 102 0.97 -26.31 -6.76
C GLU A 102 -0.29 -26.89 -7.43
N GLU A 103 -0.89 -27.93 -6.83
CA GLU A 103 -2.13 -28.53 -7.29
C GLU A 103 -3.37 -27.65 -7.09
N TYR A 104 -3.29 -26.65 -6.20
CA TYR A 104 -4.38 -25.72 -5.92
C TYR A 104 -4.27 -24.48 -6.81
N SER A 105 -5.39 -24.08 -7.39
CA SER A 105 -5.43 -22.92 -8.30
C SER A 105 -5.44 -21.58 -7.57
N GLN A 106 -5.67 -21.55 -6.26
CA GLN A 106 -5.64 -20.34 -5.42
C GLN A 106 -4.95 -20.63 -4.08
N VAL A 107 -4.07 -19.72 -3.66
CA VAL A 107 -3.43 -19.78 -2.34
C VAL A 107 -3.38 -18.38 -1.73
N ILE A 108 -3.97 -18.23 -0.54
CA ILE A 108 -3.91 -17.00 0.25
C ILE A 108 -2.88 -17.17 1.36
N TYR A 109 -2.09 -16.12 1.58
CA TYR A 109 -1.07 -16.07 2.62
C TYR A 109 -1.41 -14.96 3.60
N SER A 110 -1.35 -15.26 4.89
CA SER A 110 -1.49 -14.27 5.95
C SER A 110 -0.52 -14.58 7.08
N ILE A 111 -0.07 -13.55 7.78
CA ILE A 111 0.61 -13.72 9.06
C ILE A 111 -0.46 -13.93 10.13
N ASP A 112 -0.23 -14.86 11.05
CA ASP A 112 -0.99 -14.91 12.30
C ASP A 112 -0.42 -13.85 13.24
N ASP A 113 -1.10 -12.71 13.34
CA ASP A 113 -0.63 -11.57 14.15
C ASP A 113 -0.46 -11.94 15.64
N ASN A 114 -1.12 -12.98 16.15
CA ASN A 114 -0.94 -13.45 17.53
C ASN A 114 0.38 -14.19 17.75
N SER A 115 1.03 -14.63 16.66
CA SER A 115 2.30 -15.37 16.69
C SER A 115 3.52 -14.47 16.46
N VAL A 116 3.31 -13.18 16.20
CA VAL A 116 4.38 -12.26 15.86
C VAL A 116 5.22 -11.94 17.09
N PHE A 117 6.50 -12.28 17.01
CA PHE A 117 7.54 -11.86 17.93
C PHE A 117 8.59 -11.05 17.16
N SER A 118 8.93 -9.87 17.66
CA SER A 118 9.94 -9.00 17.06
C SER A 118 10.98 -8.59 18.11
N GLU A 119 12.24 -8.71 17.74
CA GLU A 119 13.40 -8.26 18.51
C GLU A 119 14.15 -7.22 17.68
N VAL A 120 14.45 -6.06 18.26
CA VAL A 120 15.13 -4.96 17.58
C VAL A 120 16.28 -4.53 18.48
N GLU A 121 17.49 -4.56 17.94
CA GLU A 121 18.73 -4.22 18.65
C GLU A 121 19.02 -2.70 18.62
N ALA A 122 17.96 -1.89 18.62
CA ALA A 122 18.03 -0.43 18.63
C ALA A 122 16.83 0.18 19.35
N GLU A 123 17.11 1.22 20.13
CA GLU A 123 16.12 2.07 20.76
C GLU A 123 15.97 3.39 20.00
N ARG A 124 14.84 4.07 20.23
CA ARG A 124 14.63 5.41 19.69
C ARG A 124 15.73 6.34 20.22
N GLU A 125 16.23 7.21 19.34
CA GLU A 125 17.29 8.18 19.64
C GLU A 125 18.70 7.57 19.76
N ASP A 126 18.86 6.26 19.49
CA ASP A 126 20.18 5.66 19.36
C ASP A 126 20.94 6.27 18.17
N TYR A 127 22.15 6.77 18.43
CA TYR A 127 23.03 7.39 17.43
C TYR A 127 23.86 6.35 16.67
N ILE A 128 23.16 5.49 15.93
CA ILE A 128 23.75 4.43 15.10
C ILE A 128 23.29 4.58 13.64
N ASP A 129 24.11 4.12 12.71
CA ASP A 129 23.81 4.19 11.26
C ASP A 129 22.94 3.01 10.78
N GLU A 130 23.11 1.85 11.40
CA GLU A 130 22.44 0.59 11.05
C GLU A 130 22.11 -0.17 12.34
N PHE A 131 21.06 -0.99 12.31
CA PHE A 131 20.66 -1.85 13.42
C PHE A 131 20.08 -3.17 12.92
N ASP A 132 20.18 -4.20 13.75
CA ASP A 132 19.61 -5.51 13.47
C ASP A 132 18.18 -5.61 14.03
N ALA A 133 17.30 -6.23 13.25
CA ALA A 133 15.94 -6.54 13.65
C ALA A 133 15.56 -7.93 13.18
N THR A 134 14.99 -8.72 14.08
CA THR A 134 14.54 -10.09 13.83
C THR A 134 13.04 -10.19 14.05
N ILE A 135 12.34 -10.82 13.11
CA ILE A 135 10.93 -11.17 13.27
C ILE A 135 10.75 -12.68 13.16
N THR A 136 9.94 -13.23 14.06
CA THR A 136 9.45 -14.61 14.01
C THR A 136 7.93 -14.58 14.03
N ALA A 137 7.28 -15.23 13.08
CA ALA A 137 5.83 -15.39 13.07
C ALA A 137 5.40 -16.64 12.29
N ASN A 138 4.22 -17.14 12.60
CA ASN A 138 3.56 -18.17 11.82
C ASN A 138 2.90 -17.56 10.59
N VAL A 139 3.15 -18.15 9.42
CA VAL A 139 2.45 -17.81 8.18
C VAL A 139 1.40 -18.87 7.90
N VAL A 140 0.15 -18.43 7.81
CA VAL A 140 -1.00 -19.25 7.41
C VAL A 140 -1.06 -19.26 5.88
N ALA A 141 -1.12 -20.45 5.30
CA ALA A 141 -1.40 -20.63 3.88
C ALA A 141 -2.71 -21.38 3.71
N VAL A 142 -3.66 -20.77 3.00
CA VAL A 142 -4.97 -21.36 2.70
C VAL A 142 -5.01 -21.63 1.20
N ALA A 143 -4.84 -22.90 0.84
CA ALA A 143 -4.87 -23.38 -0.54
C ALA A 143 -6.23 -24.01 -0.84
N PHE A 144 -6.84 -23.65 -1.97
CA PHE A 144 -8.15 -24.14 -2.37
C PHE A 144 -8.33 -24.14 -3.88
N ASP A 145 -9.33 -24.89 -4.35
CA ASP A 145 -9.71 -24.89 -5.75
C ASP A 145 -10.55 -23.64 -6.09
N GLY A 146 -9.98 -22.76 -6.90
CA GLY A 146 -10.62 -21.52 -7.36
C GLY A 146 -11.88 -21.77 -8.19
N GLN A 147 -11.98 -22.88 -8.92
CA GLN A 147 -13.18 -23.18 -9.71
C GLN A 147 -14.36 -23.53 -8.79
N SER A 148 -14.11 -24.34 -7.76
CA SER A 148 -15.08 -24.70 -6.73
C SER A 148 -15.47 -23.47 -5.90
N ALA A 149 -14.51 -22.63 -5.52
CA ALA A 149 -14.78 -21.38 -4.82
C ALA A 149 -15.64 -20.41 -5.66
N ALA A 150 -15.31 -20.23 -6.94
CA ALA A 150 -16.10 -19.40 -7.86
C ALA A 150 -17.53 -19.93 -8.02
N ASN A 151 -17.70 -21.25 -8.16
CA ASN A 151 -19.02 -21.88 -8.23
C ASN A 151 -19.84 -21.67 -6.94
N LEU A 152 -19.19 -21.72 -5.78
CA LEU A 152 -19.84 -21.48 -4.49
C LEU A 152 -20.25 -20.00 -4.35
N ALA A 153 -19.37 -19.08 -4.75
CA ALA A 153 -19.65 -17.65 -4.75
C ALA A 153 -20.83 -17.31 -5.66
N GLU A 154 -20.86 -17.85 -6.88
CA GLU A 154 -21.97 -17.66 -7.83
C GLU A 154 -23.28 -18.22 -7.29
N LYS A 155 -23.28 -19.45 -6.75
CA LYS A 155 -24.48 -20.06 -6.14
C LYS A 155 -25.02 -19.22 -4.98
N LYS A 156 -24.13 -18.76 -4.10
CA LYS A 156 -24.50 -17.92 -2.96
C LYS A 156 -25.07 -16.58 -3.45
N PHE A 157 -24.43 -15.95 -4.44
CA PHE A 157 -24.93 -14.71 -5.04
C PHE A 157 -26.33 -14.88 -5.63
N THR A 158 -26.53 -15.89 -6.48
CA THR A 158 -27.83 -16.17 -7.09
C THR A 158 -28.91 -16.47 -6.04
N SER A 159 -28.56 -17.17 -4.95
CA SER A 159 -29.52 -17.44 -3.85
C SER A 159 -29.95 -16.21 -3.06
N THR A 160 -29.19 -15.11 -3.15
CA THR A 160 -29.52 -13.82 -2.52
C THR A 160 -30.26 -12.87 -3.45
N LEU A 161 -30.40 -13.21 -4.73
CA LEU A 161 -31.17 -12.39 -5.68
C LEU A 161 -32.66 -12.47 -5.36
N ASP A 162 -33.36 -11.37 -5.66
CA ASP A 162 -34.83 -11.36 -5.64
C ASP A 162 -35.36 -12.40 -6.64
N PRO A 163 -36.44 -13.16 -6.32
CA PRO A 163 -37.02 -14.13 -7.25
C PRO A 163 -37.39 -13.57 -8.63
N GLN A 164 -37.62 -12.25 -8.75
CA GLN A 164 -37.91 -11.57 -10.02
C GLN A 164 -36.65 -11.20 -10.81
N LYS A 165 -35.45 -11.57 -10.35
CA LYS A 165 -34.17 -11.22 -10.96
C LYS A 165 -33.39 -12.48 -11.32
N GLU A 166 -32.72 -12.41 -12.47
CA GLU A 166 -31.84 -13.46 -12.96
C GLU A 166 -30.40 -12.94 -13.14
N LEU A 167 -29.44 -13.82 -12.90
CA LEU A 167 -28.03 -13.57 -13.15
C LEU A 167 -27.76 -13.67 -14.66
N ILE A 168 -27.30 -12.58 -15.27
CA ILE A 168 -26.94 -12.52 -16.69
C ILE A 168 -25.46 -12.86 -16.91
N GLU A 169 -24.60 -12.32 -16.05
CA GLU A 169 -23.15 -12.50 -16.18
C GLU A 169 -22.51 -12.55 -14.80
N PHE A 170 -21.51 -13.41 -14.63
CA PHE A 170 -20.72 -13.52 -13.42
C PHE A 170 -19.23 -13.59 -13.79
N ASN A 171 -18.45 -12.62 -13.34
CA ASN A 171 -17.04 -12.55 -13.70
C ASN A 171 -16.19 -13.48 -12.84
N ARG A 172 -16.03 -14.72 -13.31
CA ARG A 172 -15.24 -15.77 -12.63
C ARG A 172 -13.73 -15.48 -12.61
N ASN A 173 -13.24 -14.68 -13.53
CA ASN A 173 -11.80 -14.44 -13.71
C ASN A 173 -11.26 -13.32 -12.83
N ASN A 174 -12.13 -12.47 -12.28
CA ASN A 174 -11.75 -11.31 -11.48
C ASN A 174 -12.31 -11.39 -10.05
N ILE A 175 -12.27 -12.58 -9.45
CA ILE A 175 -12.65 -12.75 -8.05
C ILE A 175 -11.43 -12.47 -7.17
N ILE A 176 -11.57 -11.49 -6.27
CA ILE A 176 -10.56 -11.18 -5.26
C ILE A 176 -10.90 -11.95 -3.99
N TYR A 177 -10.01 -12.85 -3.59
CA TYR A 177 -10.16 -13.62 -2.35
C TYR A 177 -9.29 -13.03 -1.24
N THR A 178 -9.88 -12.86 -0.06
CA THR A 178 -9.16 -12.43 1.15
C THR A 178 -9.50 -13.35 2.32
N LEU A 179 -8.49 -13.70 3.12
CA LEU A 179 -8.70 -14.48 4.34
C LEU A 179 -9.42 -13.62 5.39
N ASP A 180 -10.51 -14.14 5.94
CA ASP A 180 -11.26 -13.51 7.03
C ASP A 180 -10.83 -14.06 8.39
N SER A 181 -10.86 -15.39 8.53
CA SER A 181 -10.53 -16.08 9.76
C SER A 181 -10.08 -17.53 9.48
N PHE A 182 -9.42 -18.15 10.44
CA PHE A 182 -9.02 -19.56 10.39
C PHE A 182 -9.07 -20.19 11.78
N ASP A 183 -9.34 -21.50 11.86
CA ASP A 183 -9.17 -22.31 13.08
C ASP A 183 -8.27 -23.51 12.77
N TYR A 184 -7.08 -23.53 13.38
CA TYR A 184 -6.11 -24.61 13.21
C TYR A 184 -6.56 -25.95 13.77
N ARG A 185 -7.41 -25.97 14.80
CA ARG A 185 -7.90 -27.20 15.43
C ARG A 185 -8.94 -27.87 14.56
N GLU A 186 -9.81 -27.06 13.96
CA GLU A 186 -10.84 -27.56 13.04
C GLU A 186 -10.31 -27.73 11.61
N GLY A 187 -9.19 -27.11 11.27
CA GLY A 187 -8.63 -27.12 9.92
C GLY A 187 -9.51 -26.34 8.93
N THR A 188 -10.21 -25.32 9.42
CA THR A 188 -11.16 -24.52 8.64
C THR A 188 -10.67 -23.09 8.45
N ALA A 189 -11.08 -22.47 7.34
CA ALA A 189 -10.82 -21.07 7.05
C ALA A 189 -12.05 -20.42 6.41
N SER A 190 -12.34 -19.18 6.82
CA SER A 190 -13.35 -18.33 6.21
C SER A 190 -12.67 -17.41 5.21
N ILE A 191 -13.19 -17.37 3.99
CA ILE A 191 -12.64 -16.57 2.89
C ILE A 191 -13.74 -15.66 2.39
N ASN A 192 -13.43 -14.37 2.27
CA ASN A 192 -14.28 -13.40 1.60
C ASN A 192 -13.94 -13.38 0.10
N ALA A 193 -14.97 -13.43 -0.74
CA ALA A 193 -14.84 -13.36 -2.19
C ALA A 193 -15.53 -12.08 -2.68
N THR A 194 -14.77 -11.19 -3.32
CA THR A 194 -15.27 -9.98 -3.95
C THR A 194 -15.28 -10.17 -5.46
N PHE A 195 -16.42 -9.92 -6.11
CA PHE A 195 -16.62 -10.17 -7.53
C PHE A 195 -17.65 -9.20 -8.12
N GLU A 196 -17.73 -9.18 -9.46
CA GLU A 196 -18.72 -8.43 -10.21
C GLU A 196 -19.70 -9.38 -10.91
N GLY A 197 -20.98 -9.02 -10.91
CA GLY A 197 -22.03 -9.74 -11.63
C GLY A 197 -23.07 -8.78 -12.20
N LYS A 198 -23.61 -9.13 -13.37
CA LYS A 198 -24.72 -8.40 -14.00
C LYS A 198 -26.01 -9.15 -13.77
N VAL A 199 -27.02 -8.43 -13.29
CA VAL A 199 -28.34 -8.96 -12.97
C VAL A 199 -29.38 -8.22 -13.80
N SER A 200 -30.37 -8.94 -14.29
CA SER A 200 -31.54 -8.37 -14.97
C SER A 200 -32.80 -8.84 -14.29
N LEU A 201 -33.92 -8.18 -14.60
CA LEU A 201 -35.22 -8.78 -14.36
C LEU A 201 -35.36 -10.07 -15.16
N ASP A 202 -35.91 -11.09 -14.51
CA ASP A 202 -36.32 -12.32 -15.18
C ASP A 202 -37.41 -12.01 -16.21
N SER A 203 -37.35 -12.68 -17.36
CA SER A 203 -38.41 -12.67 -18.37
C SER A 203 -39.77 -13.17 -17.85
N GLU A 204 -39.79 -14.02 -16.82
CA GLU A 204 -41.00 -14.48 -16.14
C GLU A 204 -41.41 -13.57 -14.96
N SER A 205 -40.69 -12.48 -14.72
CA SER A 205 -41.02 -11.58 -13.62
C SER A 205 -42.36 -10.88 -13.85
N ASP A 206 -43.28 -11.04 -12.88
CA ASP A 206 -44.60 -10.39 -12.82
C ASP A 206 -44.52 -8.87 -12.51
N VAL A 207 -43.47 -8.19 -12.97
CA VAL A 207 -43.26 -6.75 -12.79
C VAL A 207 -44.44 -5.95 -13.32
N ILE A 208 -45.07 -6.46 -14.39
CA ILE A 208 -46.29 -5.94 -14.97
C ILE A 208 -47.37 -7.01 -14.82
N LYS A 209 -48.19 -6.88 -13.77
CA LYS A 209 -49.40 -7.69 -13.65
C LYS A 209 -50.39 -7.29 -14.74
N LYS A 210 -50.75 -8.26 -15.60
CA LYS A 210 -51.64 -8.01 -16.74
C LYS A 210 -53.00 -7.48 -16.30
N GLU A 211 -53.46 -7.88 -15.13
CA GLU A 211 -54.73 -7.47 -14.52
C GLU A 211 -54.75 -5.98 -14.17
N GLU A 212 -53.60 -5.40 -13.81
CA GLU A 212 -53.48 -3.98 -13.45
C GLU A 212 -53.52 -3.05 -14.67
N ILE A 213 -53.33 -3.59 -15.88
CA ILE A 213 -53.25 -2.81 -17.12
C ILE A 213 -54.43 -3.00 -18.08
N LEU A 214 -55.37 -3.90 -17.79
CA LEU A 214 -56.54 -4.16 -18.64
C LEU A 214 -57.34 -2.88 -18.87
N GLY A 215 -57.74 -2.65 -20.12
CA GLY A 215 -58.56 -1.50 -20.51
C GLY A 215 -57.87 -0.13 -20.44
N LEU A 216 -56.63 -0.05 -19.95
CA LEU A 216 -55.87 1.20 -19.91
C LEU A 216 -55.66 1.75 -21.32
N ASN A 217 -55.85 3.05 -21.48
CA ASN A 217 -55.44 3.74 -22.71
C ASN A 217 -53.92 3.96 -22.71
N LYS A 218 -53.35 4.30 -23.87
CA LYS A 218 -51.89 4.51 -24.01
C LYS A 218 -51.30 5.49 -22.99
N GLY A 219 -52.00 6.56 -22.65
CA GLY A 219 -51.52 7.55 -21.66
C GLY A 219 -51.51 7.00 -20.23
N ALA A 220 -52.57 6.30 -19.83
CA ALA A 220 -52.66 5.68 -18.51
C ALA A 220 -51.67 4.51 -18.36
N LEU A 221 -51.48 3.72 -19.43
CA LEU A 221 -50.46 2.66 -19.45
C LEU A 221 -49.04 3.23 -19.33
N ASN A 222 -48.74 4.33 -20.03
CA ASN A 222 -47.46 5.03 -19.88
C ASN A 222 -47.23 5.47 -18.43
N ALA A 223 -48.22 6.12 -17.81
CA ALA A 223 -48.11 6.58 -16.42
C ALA A 223 -47.89 5.41 -15.44
N TYR A 224 -48.59 4.30 -15.64
CA TYR A 224 -48.40 3.08 -14.85
C TYR A 224 -46.98 2.52 -14.99
N LEU A 225 -46.45 2.39 -16.22
CA LEU A 225 -45.12 1.83 -16.46
C LEU A 225 -44.00 2.77 -15.98
N MET A 226 -44.14 4.09 -16.15
CA MET A 226 -43.21 5.08 -15.61
C MET A 226 -43.14 5.06 -14.08
N GLY A 227 -44.22 4.67 -13.41
CA GLY A 227 -44.27 4.56 -11.95
C GLY A 227 -43.59 3.32 -11.38
N LYS A 228 -43.11 2.38 -12.21
CA LYS A 228 -42.45 1.16 -11.74
C LYS A 228 -40.94 1.38 -11.68
N GLU A 229 -40.37 1.36 -10.46
CA GLU A 229 -38.93 1.55 -10.23
C GLU A 229 -38.04 0.52 -10.95
N ASN A 230 -38.59 -0.66 -11.27
CA ASN A 230 -37.88 -1.74 -11.93
C ASN A 230 -37.91 -1.66 -13.48
N ILE A 231 -38.47 -0.60 -14.08
CA ILE A 231 -38.55 -0.45 -15.55
C ILE A 231 -37.71 0.75 -16.01
N SER A 232 -36.52 0.49 -16.55
CA SER A 232 -35.61 1.53 -17.07
C SER A 232 -36.07 2.14 -18.40
N GLY A 233 -36.87 1.40 -19.17
CA GLY A 233 -37.38 1.82 -20.47
C GLY A 233 -38.33 0.76 -21.04
N TYR A 234 -39.26 1.19 -21.89
CA TYR A 234 -40.29 0.31 -22.43
C TYR A 234 -40.75 0.80 -23.81
N ASP A 235 -41.30 -0.12 -24.60
CA ASP A 235 -41.93 0.19 -25.89
C ASP A 235 -43.35 -0.41 -25.90
N ILE A 236 -44.31 0.33 -26.45
CA ILE A 236 -45.73 -0.04 -26.44
C ILE A 236 -46.23 -0.08 -27.88
N GLU A 237 -46.49 -1.29 -28.35
CA GLU A 237 -47.07 -1.56 -29.66
C GLU A 237 -48.51 -2.06 -29.50
N PHE A 238 -49.46 -1.40 -30.17
CA PHE A 238 -50.85 -1.89 -30.28
C PHE A 238 -51.04 -2.50 -31.66
N PHE A 239 -51.43 -3.78 -31.69
CA PHE A 239 -51.73 -4.49 -32.94
C PHE A 239 -53.15 -5.07 -32.93
N PRO A 240 -53.98 -4.81 -33.96
CA PRO A 240 -53.70 -3.92 -35.09
C PRO A 240 -53.66 -2.43 -34.67
N SER A 241 -53.04 -1.58 -35.49
CA SER A 241 -52.72 -0.18 -35.14
C SER A 241 -53.91 0.74 -34.82
N PHE A 242 -55.15 0.31 -35.14
CA PHE A 242 -56.37 1.03 -34.78
C PHE A 242 -56.77 0.85 -33.31
N ILE A 243 -56.19 -0.13 -32.59
CA ILE A 243 -56.44 -0.34 -31.16
C ILE A 243 -55.76 0.78 -30.36
N LYS A 244 -56.52 1.38 -29.44
CA LYS A 244 -56.04 2.51 -28.61
C LYS A 244 -56.00 2.20 -27.11
N ARG A 245 -56.36 0.97 -26.72
CA ARG A 245 -56.46 0.51 -25.33
C ARG A 245 -55.94 -0.92 -25.20
N VAL A 246 -55.46 -1.25 -24.01
CA VAL A 246 -55.06 -2.61 -23.67
C VAL A 246 -56.29 -3.53 -23.74
N PRO A 247 -56.22 -4.69 -24.43
CA PRO A 247 -57.31 -5.64 -24.47
C PRO A 247 -57.71 -6.12 -23.07
N ASP A 248 -59.00 -6.37 -22.85
CA ASP A 248 -59.51 -6.90 -21.57
C ASP A 248 -59.22 -8.39 -21.36
N ILE A 249 -58.59 -9.06 -22.34
CA ILE A 249 -58.24 -10.48 -22.30
C ILE A 249 -56.72 -10.59 -22.09
N PRO A 250 -56.24 -11.07 -20.92
CA PRO A 250 -54.81 -11.14 -20.60
C PRO A 250 -53.96 -11.91 -21.62
N ASP A 251 -54.52 -12.95 -22.25
CA ASP A 251 -53.83 -13.77 -23.26
C ASP A 251 -53.49 -12.98 -24.54
N LYS A 252 -54.15 -11.85 -24.79
CA LYS A 252 -53.86 -10.96 -25.92
C LYS A 252 -52.75 -9.95 -25.60
N ILE A 253 -52.21 -9.99 -24.38
CA ILE A 253 -51.13 -9.11 -23.93
C ILE A 253 -49.84 -9.92 -23.91
N ILE A 254 -48.87 -9.50 -24.71
CA ILE A 254 -47.56 -10.11 -24.82
C ILE A 254 -46.56 -9.14 -24.20
N ILE A 255 -45.86 -9.59 -23.15
CA ILE A 255 -44.82 -8.83 -22.48
C ILE A 255 -43.49 -9.52 -22.80
N LYS A 256 -42.51 -8.75 -23.28
CA LYS A 256 -41.18 -9.24 -23.60
C LYS A 256 -40.16 -8.30 -22.98
N THR A 257 -39.18 -8.87 -22.30
CA THR A 257 -38.00 -8.13 -21.84
C THR A 257 -36.97 -8.09 -22.99
N LYS A 258 -36.43 -6.90 -23.28
CA LYS A 258 -35.27 -6.74 -24.16
C LYS A 258 -34.02 -6.69 -23.27
N ARG A 259 -33.08 -7.60 -23.54
CA ARG A 259 -31.78 -7.71 -22.89
C ARG A 259 -30.75 -6.84 -23.60
#